data_AF-A0A371CGC6-F1
#
_entry.id   AF-A0A371CGC6-F1
#
_cell.length_a   1.000
_cell.length_b   1.000
_cell.length_c   1.000
_cell.angle_alpha   90.00
_cell.angle_beta   90.00
_cell.angle_gamma   90.00
#
_symmetry.space_group_name_H-M   'P 1'
#
loop_
_entity.id
_entity.type
_entity.pdbx_description
1 polymer ?
#
loop_
_entity_poly.entity_id
_entity_poly.type
_entity_poly.pdbx_seq_one_letter_code
_entity_poly.pdbx_strand_id
1 'polypeptide(L)'
;MEVATSDEINFRKLLAGRIDLFPIDVVVGRRLLARHFSPQDVEKLAVHPRVVYATQLHLMLSKRVPGNAVRMERFNQGLAAIRQRGRIDAILDDAASDIPYPIELYEDEPAPADCEFESLDGKV
;
A
#
# COMPACT_ATOMS: atom_id res chain seq x y z
N MET A 1 3.76 5.39 -22.83
CA MET A 1 3.94 4.93 -21.44
C MET A 1 5.30 5.40 -20.98
N GLU A 2 5.37 6.44 -20.14
CA GLU A 2 6.67 6.87 -19.62
C GLU A 2 7.12 5.92 -18.52
N VAL A 3 8.34 5.38 -18.63
CA VAL A 3 8.93 4.52 -17.59
C VAL A 3 9.57 5.40 -16.52
N ALA A 4 9.33 5.09 -15.25
CA ALA A 4 10.06 5.65 -14.12
C ALA A 4 10.77 4.51 -13.40
N THR A 5 12.01 4.77 -12.95
CA THR A 5 12.82 3.78 -12.23
C THR A 5 12.61 3.82 -10.71
N SER A 6 11.77 4.76 -10.23
CA SER A 6 11.37 4.88 -8.82
C SER A 6 10.09 5.70 -8.67
N ASP A 7 9.40 5.51 -7.56
CA ASP A 7 8.20 6.27 -7.20
C ASP A 7 8.47 7.76 -6.98
N GLU A 8 9.67 8.13 -6.49
CA GLU A 8 10.03 9.54 -6.38
C GLU A 8 10.06 10.25 -7.73
N ILE A 9 10.49 9.56 -8.79
CA ILE A 9 10.47 10.12 -10.15
C ILE A 9 9.02 10.33 -10.59
N ASN A 10 8.11 9.41 -10.27
CA ASN A 10 6.69 9.58 -10.56
C ASN A 10 6.08 10.77 -9.83
N PHE A 11 6.39 10.97 -8.55
CA PHE A 11 5.95 12.17 -7.82
C PHE A 11 6.48 13.48 -8.44
N ARG A 12 7.76 13.53 -8.84
CA ARG A 12 8.32 14.70 -9.54
C ARG A 12 7.62 14.95 -10.89
N LYS A 13 7.23 13.90 -11.61
CA LYS A 13 6.46 14.02 -12.86
C LYS A 13 5.05 14.54 -12.62
N LEU A 14 4.35 14.08 -11.57
CA LEU A 14 3.05 14.64 -11.16
C LEU A 14 3.17 16.14 -10.86
N LEU A 15 4.12 16.52 -10.01
CA LEU A 15 4.33 17.93 -9.64
C LEU A 15 4.70 18.82 -10.83
N ALA A 16 5.36 18.25 -11.84
CA ALA A 16 5.70 18.92 -13.09
C ALA A 16 4.57 18.87 -14.15
N GLY A 17 3.42 18.26 -13.85
CA GLY A 17 2.29 18.14 -14.78
C GLY A 17 2.56 17.25 -16.00
N ARG A 18 3.50 16.31 -15.92
CA ARG A 18 3.84 15.40 -17.04
C ARG A 18 2.98 14.14 -17.09
N ILE A 19 2.38 13.79 -15.95
CA ILE A 19 1.44 12.70 -15.80
C ILE A 19 0.31 13.20 -14.90
N ASP A 20 -0.89 12.65 -15.07
CA ASP A 20 -2.07 13.04 -14.28
C ASP A 20 -2.26 12.14 -13.06
N LEU A 21 -1.82 10.88 -13.13
CA LEU A 21 -1.89 9.92 -12.03
C LEU A 21 -0.81 8.82 -12.17
N PHE A 22 -0.47 8.15 -11.06
CA PHE A 22 0.19 6.85 -11.08
C PHE A 22 -0.24 6.01 -9.87
N PRO A 23 -0.29 4.66 -9.99
CA PRO A 23 -0.63 3.79 -8.88
C PRO A 23 0.54 3.63 -7.92
N ILE A 24 0.27 3.70 -6.61
CA ILE A 24 1.22 3.43 -5.53
C ILE A 24 0.44 3.01 -4.28
N ASP A 25 1.05 2.19 -3.44
CA ASP A 25 0.54 1.97 -2.08
C ASP A 25 0.50 3.31 -1.32
N VAL A 26 -0.66 3.64 -0.74
CA VAL A 26 -0.89 4.96 -0.12
C VAL A 26 0.07 5.21 1.05
N VAL A 27 0.36 4.18 1.85
CA VAL A 27 1.25 4.28 3.01
C VAL A 27 2.69 4.50 2.54
N VAL A 28 3.14 3.74 1.54
CA VAL A 28 4.46 3.92 0.91
C VAL A 28 4.58 5.33 0.32
N GLY A 29 3.59 5.77 -0.45
CA GLY A 29 3.56 7.09 -1.06
C GLY A 29 3.65 8.21 -0.04
N ARG A 30 2.87 8.13 1.04
CA ARG A 30 2.91 9.11 2.15
C ARG A 30 4.27 9.15 2.84
N ARG A 31 4.91 8.00 3.06
CA ARG A 31 6.26 7.94 3.64
C ARG A 31 7.31 8.57 2.71
N LEU A 32 7.24 8.31 1.40
CA LEU A 32 8.15 8.92 0.43
C LEU A 32 7.98 10.44 0.36
N LEU A 33 6.73 10.91 0.34
CA LEU A 33 6.39 12.33 0.35
C LEU A 33 6.95 13.02 1.60
N ALA A 34 6.74 12.44 2.78
CA ALA A 34 7.25 12.99 4.04
C ALA A 34 8.78 13.05 4.12
N ARG A 35 9.49 12.12 3.46
CA ARG A 35 10.96 12.04 3.51
C ARG A 35 11.68 12.88 2.45
N HIS A 36 11.09 13.04 1.27
CA HIS A 36 11.81 13.53 0.09
C HIS A 36 11.23 14.81 -0.52
N PHE A 37 10.08 15.29 -0.05
CA PHE A 37 9.38 16.44 -0.62
C PHE A 37 9.06 17.50 0.43
N SER A 38 8.93 18.75 -0.02
CA SER A 38 8.54 19.87 0.85
C SER A 38 7.05 19.78 1.20
N PRO A 39 6.60 20.25 2.37
CA PRO A 39 5.18 20.30 2.70
C PRO A 39 4.34 21.02 1.62
N GLN A 40 4.88 22.09 1.03
CA GLN A 40 4.23 22.86 -0.03
C GLN A 40 4.05 22.06 -1.32
N ASP A 41 4.94 21.12 -1.62
CA ASP A 41 4.77 20.23 -2.76
C ASP A 41 3.76 19.13 -2.46
N VAL A 42 3.78 18.58 -1.23
CA VAL A 42 2.82 17.55 -0.81
C VAL A 42 1.38 18.07 -0.84
N GLU A 43 1.16 19.33 -0.46
CA GLU A 43 -0.16 19.99 -0.51
C GLU A 43 -0.77 20.09 -1.92
N LYS A 44 0.05 19.99 -2.98
CA LYS A 44 -0.42 20.00 -4.37
C LYS A 44 -0.89 18.62 -4.86
N LEU A 45 -0.68 17.58 -4.06
CA LEU A 45 -0.97 16.20 -4.43
C LEU A 45 -2.21 15.69 -3.68
N ALA A 46 -2.97 14.82 -4.33
CA ALA A 46 -4.15 14.20 -3.76
C ALA A 46 -4.15 12.69 -4.02
N VAL A 47 -4.81 11.93 -3.14
CA VAL A 47 -5.10 10.51 -3.34
C VAL A 47 -6.47 10.41 -4.02
N HIS A 48 -6.52 9.73 -5.16
CA HIS A 48 -7.77 9.48 -5.85
C HIS A 48 -8.60 8.43 -5.08
N PRO A 49 -9.92 8.61 -4.88
CA PRO A 49 -10.73 7.72 -4.04
C PRO A 49 -10.96 6.33 -4.65
N ARG A 50 -10.83 6.18 -5.98
CA ARG A 50 -10.95 4.88 -6.66
C ARG A 50 -9.70 4.05 -6.44
N VAL A 51 -9.85 2.94 -5.72
CA VAL A 51 -8.80 1.92 -5.55
C VAL A 51 -8.63 1.15 -6.86
N VAL A 52 -7.39 1.05 -7.34
CA VAL A 52 -7.06 0.35 -8.59
C VAL A 52 -6.55 -1.07 -8.32
N TYR A 53 -6.00 -1.29 -7.12
CA TYR A 53 -5.49 -2.57 -6.66
C TYR A 53 -5.45 -2.56 -5.13
N ALA A 54 -5.98 -3.61 -4.50
CA ALA A 54 -5.79 -3.88 -3.08
C ALA A 54 -5.41 -5.35 -2.91
N THR A 55 -4.52 -5.63 -1.97
CA THR A 55 -4.07 -6.99 -1.68
C THR A 55 -3.67 -7.12 -0.23
N GLN A 56 -3.70 -8.35 0.26
CA GLN A 56 -3.21 -8.70 1.58
C GLN A 56 -1.73 -9.07 1.51
N LEU A 57 -0.97 -8.64 2.52
CA LEU A 57 0.42 -9.04 2.66
C LEU A 57 0.51 -10.44 3.26
N HIS A 58 1.29 -11.30 2.62
CA HIS A 58 1.50 -12.67 3.07
C HIS A 58 2.99 -12.98 3.27
N LEU A 59 3.30 -13.77 4.29
CA LEU A 59 4.63 -14.34 4.44
C LEU A 59 4.84 -15.41 3.35
N MET A 60 5.88 -15.24 2.54
CA MET A 60 6.29 -16.25 1.55
C MET A 60 7.48 -17.05 2.05
N LEU A 61 7.35 -18.38 2.06
CA LEU A 61 8.43 -19.31 2.40
C LEU A 61 8.66 -20.30 1.25
N SER A 62 9.93 -20.51 0.87
CA SER A 62 10.26 -21.46 -0.21
C SER A 62 9.88 -22.89 0.16
N LYS A 63 9.20 -23.58 -0.77
CA LYS A 63 8.84 -25.00 -0.65
C LYS A 63 10.06 -25.93 -0.65
N ARG A 64 11.20 -25.48 -1.16
CA ARG A 64 12.43 -26.29 -1.27
C ARG A 64 13.17 -26.45 0.05
N VAL A 65 12.86 -25.63 1.06
CA VAL A 65 13.57 -25.65 2.35
C VAL A 65 12.84 -26.57 3.31
N PRO A 66 13.46 -27.68 3.76
CA PRO A 66 12.86 -28.57 4.75
C PRO A 66 12.46 -27.82 6.02
N GLY A 67 11.27 -28.13 6.52
CA GLY A 67 10.70 -27.51 7.72
C GLY A 67 9.97 -26.18 7.49
N ASN A 68 9.99 -25.59 6.29
CA ASN A 68 9.22 -24.36 6.04
C ASN A 68 7.70 -24.57 6.13
N ALA A 69 7.19 -25.76 5.82
CA ALA A 69 5.79 -26.08 6.05
C ALA A 69 5.41 -25.94 7.53
N VAL A 70 6.26 -26.46 8.44
CA VAL A 70 6.05 -26.36 9.89
C VAL A 70 6.21 -24.91 10.38
N ARG A 71 7.15 -24.15 9.81
CA ARG A 71 7.31 -22.72 10.13
C ARG A 71 6.09 -21.90 9.71
N MET A 72 5.54 -22.19 8.53
CA MET A 72 4.33 -21.54 8.04
C MET A 72 3.16 -21.79 8.99
N GLU A 73 2.97 -23.05 9.40
CA GLU A 73 1.92 -23.42 10.35
C GLU A 73 2.05 -22.65 11.67
N ARG A 74 3.26 -22.63 12.26
CA ARG A 74 3.52 -21.89 13.50
C ARG A 74 3.31 -20.38 13.34
N PHE A 75 3.71 -19.81 12.21
CA PHE A 75 3.50 -18.39 11.92
C PHE A 75 2.01 -18.07 11.88
N ASN A 76 1.22 -18.85 11.14
CA ASN A 76 -0.22 -18.64 11.02
C ASN A 76 -0.94 -18.77 12.37
N GLN A 77 -0.56 -19.76 13.18
CA GLN A 77 -1.09 -19.91 14.55
C GLN A 77 -0.78 -18.69 15.43
N GLY A 78 0.47 -18.20 15.38
CA GLY A 78 0.87 -17.00 16.11
C GLY A 78 0.11 -15.75 15.64
N LEU A 79 -0.01 -15.58 14.32
CA LEU A 79 -0.74 -14.47 13.71
C LEU A 79 -2.21 -14.46 14.12
N ALA A 80 -2.88 -15.62 14.11
CA ALA A 80 -4.26 -15.76 14.57
C ALA A 80 -4.42 -15.37 16.05
N ALA A 81 -3.48 -15.78 16.92
CA ALA A 81 -3.51 -15.42 18.33
C ALA A 81 -3.31 -13.90 18.56
N ILE A 82 -2.48 -13.24 17.76
CA ILE A 82 -2.28 -11.78 17.82
C ILE A 82 -3.54 -11.04 17.36
N ARG A 83 -4.17 -11.50 16.27
CA ARG A 83 -5.45 -10.97 15.75
C ARG A 83 -6.56 -11.06 16.79
N GLN A 84 -6.75 -12.24 17.40
CA GLN A 84 -7.77 -12.45 18.45
C GLN A 84 -7.59 -11.55 19.67
N ARG A 85 -6.36 -11.12 19.95
CA ARG A 85 -6.04 -10.22 21.07
C ARG A 85 -6.17 -8.74 20.70
N GLY A 86 -6.56 -8.40 19.46
CA GLY A 86 -6.65 -7.02 18.98
C GLY A 86 -5.30 -6.30 18.94
N ARG A 87 -4.19 -7.04 18.81
CA ARG A 87 -2.83 -6.47 18.88
C ARG A 87 -2.22 -6.15 17.52
N ILE A 88 -2.92 -6.45 16.44
CA ILE A 88 -2.44 -6.17 15.08
C ILE A 88 -2.32 -4.68 14.84
N ASP A 89 -3.34 -3.90 15.20
CA ASP A 89 -3.36 -2.46 14.96
C ASP A 89 -2.17 -1.77 15.63
N ALA A 90 -1.88 -2.11 16.89
CA ALA A 90 -0.72 -1.59 17.61
C ALA A 90 0.63 -1.92 16.94
N ILE A 91 0.76 -3.08 16.30
CA ILE A 91 1.99 -3.45 15.55
C ILE A 91 2.10 -2.60 14.28
N LEU A 92 0.98 -2.35 13.61
CA LEU A 92 0.94 -1.58 12.37
C LEU A 92 1.13 -0.08 12.64
N ASP A 93 0.56 0.44 13.71
CA ASP A 93 0.79 1.80 14.20
C ASP A 93 2.26 2.03 14.53
N ASP A 94 2.90 1.11 15.26
CA ASP A 94 4.32 1.19 15.58
C ASP A 94 5.19 1.17 14.31
N ALA A 95 4.88 0.26 13.37
CA ALA A 95 5.56 0.16 12.08
C ALA A 95 5.39 1.40 11.18
N ALA A 96 4.41 2.24 11.49
CA ALA A 96 4.06 3.45 10.77
C ALA A 96 4.32 4.74 11.53
N SER A 97 4.96 4.66 12.71
CA SER A 97 5.17 5.77 13.62
C SER A 97 5.91 6.98 13.03
N ASP A 98 6.66 6.79 11.94
CA ASP A 98 7.37 7.86 11.21
C ASP A 98 6.52 8.53 10.11
N ILE A 99 5.28 8.09 9.89
CA ILE A 99 4.38 8.65 8.89
C ILE A 99 3.49 9.70 9.56
N PRO A 100 3.55 10.98 9.15
CA PRO A 100 2.78 12.05 9.80
C PRO A 100 1.29 12.05 9.42
N TYR A 101 0.80 10.99 8.78
CA TYR A 101 -0.56 10.88 8.25
C TYR A 101 -1.22 9.60 8.78
N PRO A 102 -2.53 9.63 9.09
CA PRO A 102 -3.24 8.45 9.59
C PRO A 102 -3.22 7.33 8.57
N ILE A 103 -2.85 6.13 8.99
CA ILE A 103 -2.98 4.94 8.14
C ILE A 103 -4.42 4.45 8.24
N GLU A 104 -5.09 4.43 7.10
CA GLU A 104 -6.27 3.58 6.92
C GLU A 104 -5.80 2.30 6.26
N LEU A 105 -5.80 1.21 7.01
CA LEU A 105 -5.59 -0.12 6.48
C LEU A 105 -6.92 -0.58 5.90
N TYR A 106 -6.88 -1.16 4.70
CA TYR A 106 -8.03 -1.88 4.18
C TYR A 106 -8.34 -3.05 5.13
N GLU A 107 -9.56 -3.10 5.66
CA GLU A 107 -9.99 -4.19 6.54
C GLU A 107 -9.92 -5.54 5.81
N ASP A 108 -9.89 -6.64 6.57
CA ASP A 108 -9.86 -8.01 6.05
C ASP A 108 -11.09 -8.33 5.15
N GLU A 109 -12.14 -7.50 5.17
CA GLU A 109 -13.27 -7.56 4.25
C GLU A 109 -13.87 -6.19 3.86
N PRO A 110 -14.53 -6.11 2.69
CA PRO A 110 -14.61 -7.16 1.70
C PRO A 110 -13.31 -7.19 0.88
N ALA A 111 -12.97 -8.39 0.37
CA ALA A 111 -12.06 -8.50 -0.76
C ALA A 111 -12.44 -7.42 -1.79
N PRO A 112 -11.46 -6.68 -2.37
CA PRO A 112 -11.77 -5.66 -3.35
C PRO A 112 -12.67 -6.30 -4.39
N ALA A 113 -13.95 -5.90 -4.36
CA ALA A 113 -14.97 -6.45 -5.22
C ALA A 113 -14.40 -6.50 -6.63
N ASP A 114 -14.62 -7.63 -7.31
CA ASP A 114 -14.21 -7.88 -8.69
C ASP A 114 -14.15 -6.56 -9.43
N CYS A 115 -12.92 -6.08 -9.67
CA CYS A 115 -12.71 -4.80 -10.33
C CYS A 115 -13.17 -4.98 -11.78
N GLU A 116 -14.46 -4.83 -12.01
CA GLU A 116 -15.02 -4.69 -13.34
C GLU A 116 -14.46 -3.38 -13.89
N PHE A 117 -13.43 -3.54 -14.72
CA PHE A 117 -12.91 -2.48 -15.56
C PHE A 117 -13.97 -2.20 -16.63
N GLU A 118 -15.09 -1.59 -16.25
CA GLU A 118 -15.98 -0.99 -17.22
C GLU A 118 -15.18 0.12 -17.90
N SER A 119 -14.96 -0.08 -19.21
CA SER A 119 -14.34 0.85 -20.11
C SER A 119 -14.99 2.22 -19.96
N LEU A 120 -14.23 3.20 -19.49
CA LEU A 120 -14.65 4.61 -19.55
C LEU A 120 -14.55 5.07 -21.02
N ASP A 121 -15.53 4.66 -21.81
CA ASP A 121 -15.90 5.37 -23.02
C ASP A 121 -16.53 6.71 -22.62
N GLY A 122 -15.67 7.72 -22.45
CA GLY A 122 -16.04 9.13 -22.54
C GLY A 122 -16.34 9.83 -21.22
N LYS A 123 -15.37 10.62 -20.74
CA LYS A 123 -15.34 12.08 -20.97
C LYS A 123 -14.12 12.70 -20.28
N VAL A 124 -13.56 13.66 -21.02
CA VAL A 124 -12.40 14.52 -20.74
C VAL A 124 -12.54 15.27 -19.43
#